data_AF-A0A0F9YUC3-F1
#
_entry.id   AF-A0A0F9YUC3-F1
#
_cell.length_a   1.000
_cell.length_b   1.000
_cell.length_c   1.000
_cell.angle_alpha   90.00
_cell.angle_beta   90.00
_cell.angle_gamma   90.00
#
_symmetry.space_group_name_H-M   'P 1'
#
loop_
_entity.id
_entity.type
_entity.pdbx_description
1 polymer ?
#
loop_
_entity_poly.entity_id
_entity_poly.type
_entity_poly.pdbx_seq_one_letter_code
_entity_poly.pdbx_strand_id
1 'polypeptide(L)'
;MNLRETGVIVILIGISVFLLGFIMLADKALMICGNILVSIGILILTRSRLFNLLHIDKLQGTVLFILGFMFILYGFVFLGFILEVVGLSLLLKESIPSFKTILKGLILGRALKKIK
;
A
#
# COMPACT_ATOMS: atom_id res chain seq x y z
N MET A 1 15.54 10.86 7.02
CA MET A 1 14.78 9.73 6.45
C MET A 1 14.73 9.94 4.95
N ASN A 2 15.08 8.92 4.16
CA ASN A 2 14.98 9.01 2.71
C ASN A 2 13.52 9.02 2.27
N LEU A 3 13.20 9.70 1.18
CA LEU A 3 11.82 9.77 0.65
C LEU A 3 11.21 8.37 0.41
N ARG A 4 12.01 7.41 -0.03
CA ARG A 4 11.59 6.02 -0.24
C ARG A 4 11.26 5.31 1.08
N GLU A 5 12.02 5.56 2.13
CA GLU A 5 11.73 5.04 3.48
C GLU A 5 10.41 5.62 4.00
N THR A 6 10.18 6.92 3.79
CA THR A 6 8.90 7.55 4.12
C THR A 6 7.75 6.92 3.35
N GLY A 7 7.91 6.65 2.05
CA GLY A 7 6.89 5.96 1.24
C GLY A 7 6.55 4.57 1.79
N VAL A 8 7.56 3.76 2.14
CA VAL A 8 7.36 2.43 2.75
C VAL A 8 6.60 2.53 4.08
N ILE A 9 6.96 3.48 4.94
CA ILE A 9 6.29 3.69 6.23
C ILE A 9 4.83 4.10 6.02
N VAL A 10 4.57 5.02 5.10
CA VAL A 10 3.20 5.48 4.79
C VAL A 10 2.33 4.34 4.26
N ILE A 11 2.87 3.48 3.38
CA ILE A 11 2.18 2.26 2.92
C ILE A 11 1.84 1.36 4.11
N LEU A 12 2.80 1.12 5.00
CA LEU A 12 2.60 0.24 6.16
C LEU A 12 1.52 0.78 7.12
N ILE A 13 1.51 2.10 7.35
CA ILE A 13 0.48 2.77 8.14
C ILE A 13 -0.87 2.65 7.44
N GLY A 14 -0.93 2.92 6.13
CA GLY A 14 -2.16 2.79 5.34
C GLY A 14 -2.77 1.40 5.41
N ILE A 15 -1.96 0.34 5.24
CA ILE A 15 -2.40 -1.07 5.38
C ILE A 15 -2.93 -1.33 6.79
N SER A 16 -2.27 -0.80 7.82
CA SER A 16 -2.69 -0.98 9.21
C SER A 16 -4.04 -0.30 9.49
N VAL A 17 -4.23 0.93 9.01
CA VAL A 17 -5.50 1.68 9.13
C VAL A 17 -6.61 0.98 8.34
N PHE A 18 -6.30 0.48 7.15
CA PHE A 18 -7.25 -0.28 6.34
C PHE A 18 -7.72 -1.56 7.03
N LEU A 19 -6.79 -2.36 7.58
CA LEU A 19 -7.13 -3.54 8.38
C LEU A 19 -7.95 -3.18 9.62
N LEU A 20 -7.62 -2.06 10.27
CA LEU A 20 -8.35 -1.60 11.44
C LEU A 20 -9.79 -1.23 11.09
N GLY A 21 -10.01 -0.58 9.94
CA GLY A 21 -11.36 -0.33 9.40
C GLY A 21 -12.13 -1.62 9.12
N PHE A 22 -11.46 -2.64 8.59
CA PHE A 22 -12.08 -3.94 8.38
C PHE A 22 -12.48 -4.63 9.70
N ILE A 23 -11.60 -4.62 10.71
CA ILE A 23 -11.85 -5.24 12.02
C ILE A 23 -12.95 -4.52 12.80
N MET A 24 -13.06 -3.18 12.68
CA MET A 24 -14.12 -2.38 13.30
C MET A 24 -15.45 -2.47 12.56
N LEU A 25 -15.93 -3.69 12.29
CA LEU A 25 -17.20 -3.96 11.58
C LEU A 25 -17.26 -3.34 10.18
N ALA A 26 -16.17 -3.41 9.41
CA ALA A 26 -16.13 -2.90 8.04
C ALA A 26 -16.49 -1.40 7.94
N ASP A 27 -15.90 -0.59 8.82
CA ASP A 27 -16.03 0.86 8.78
C ASP A 27 -15.45 1.40 7.46
N LYS A 28 -16.36 1.84 6.58
CA LYS A 28 -16.01 2.28 5.23
C LYS A 28 -15.08 3.48 5.25
N ALA A 29 -15.23 4.39 6.22
CA ALA A 29 -14.43 5.61 6.28
C ALA A 29 -12.97 5.30 6.61
N LEU A 30 -12.72 4.42 7.58
CA LEU A 30 -11.36 3.96 7.91
C LEU A 30 -10.72 3.19 6.75
N MET A 31 -11.47 2.31 6.09
CA MET A 31 -10.97 1.55 4.94
C MET A 31 -10.56 2.51 3.80
N ILE A 32 -11.41 3.48 3.47
CA ILE A 32 -11.12 4.51 2.46
C ILE A 32 -9.87 5.32 2.85
N CYS A 33 -9.77 5.76 4.10
CA CYS A 33 -8.60 6.50 4.60
C CYS A 33 -7.30 5.67 4.50
N GLY A 34 -7.35 4.39 4.87
CA GLY A 34 -6.23 3.47 4.72
C GLY A 34 -5.78 3.36 3.27
N ASN A 35 -6.72 3.23 2.34
CA ASN A 35 -6.43 3.16 0.90
C ASN A 35 -5.84 4.42 0.30
N ILE A 36 -6.31 5.58 0.73
CA ILE A 36 -5.73 6.86 0.33
C ILE A 36 -4.27 6.93 0.80
N LEU A 37 -3.98 6.54 2.05
CA LEU A 37 -2.62 6.50 2.58
C LEU A 37 -1.73 5.54 1.78
N VAL A 38 -2.22 4.33 1.49
CA VAL A 38 -1.49 3.35 0.67
C VAL A 38 -1.16 3.93 -0.71
N SER A 39 -2.13 4.57 -1.36
CA SER A 39 -1.96 5.20 -2.68
C SER A 39 -0.90 6.30 -2.65
N ILE A 40 -0.94 7.17 -1.64
CA ILE A 40 0.06 8.23 -1.42
C ILE A 40 1.45 7.63 -1.19
N GLY A 41 1.55 6.57 -0.37
CA GLY A 41 2.80 5.91 -0.09
C GLY A 41 3.42 5.26 -1.34
N ILE A 42 2.60 4.66 -2.22
CA ILE A 42 3.04 4.11 -3.52
C ILE A 42 3.52 5.22 -4.46
N LEU A 43 2.83 6.36 -4.50
CA LEU A 43 3.23 7.53 -5.29
C LEU A 43 4.60 8.07 -4.83
N ILE A 44 4.82 8.16 -3.52
CA ILE A 44 6.10 8.57 -2.93
C ILE A 44 7.20 7.56 -3.25
N LEU A 45 6.91 6.26 -3.14
CA LEU A 45 7.86 5.19 -3.42
C LEU A 45 8.30 5.15 -4.89
N THR A 46 7.38 5.43 -5.81
CA THR A 46 7.59 5.37 -7.27
C THR A 46 8.25 6.64 -7.83
N ARG A 47 8.32 7.73 -7.08
CA ARG A 47 8.96 9.04 -7.41
C ARG A 47 8.79 9.44 -8.89
N SER A 48 7.72 10.18 -9.18
CA SER A 48 7.57 10.99 -10.40
C SER A 48 7.61 10.23 -11.73
N ARG A 49 6.81 9.18 -11.87
CA ARG A 49 6.22 8.87 -13.18
C ARG A 49 4.79 8.39 -12.96
N LEU A 50 3.84 9.32 -12.94
CA LEU A 50 2.44 9.02 -13.25
C LEU A 50 2.37 8.19 -14.56
N PHE A 51 3.30 8.43 -15.48
CA PHE A 51 3.49 7.68 -16.73
C PHE A 51 4.10 6.27 -16.60
N ASN A 52 4.64 5.86 -15.45
CA ASN A 52 5.14 4.49 -15.25
C ASN A 52 4.06 3.58 -14.66
N LEU A 53 2.97 4.15 -14.14
CA LEU A 53 1.74 3.41 -13.81
C LEU A 53 0.93 3.07 -15.08
N LEU A 54 1.25 3.71 -16.21
CA LEU A 54 0.68 3.43 -17.54
C LEU A 54 1.44 2.35 -18.33
N HIS A 55 2.48 1.74 -17.75
CA HIS A 55 3.05 0.52 -18.33
C HIS A 55 2.03 -0.61 -18.17
N ILE A 56 1.75 -1.34 -19.26
CA ILE A 56 0.69 -2.36 -19.35
C ILE A 56 0.83 -3.45 -18.27
N ASP A 57 2.05 -3.76 -17.84
CA ASP A 57 2.33 -4.69 -16.75
C ASP A 57 1.81 -4.21 -15.37
N LYS A 58 1.74 -2.89 -15.14
CA LYS A 58 1.32 -2.27 -13.85
C LYS A 58 -0.17 -1.94 -13.77
N LEU A 59 -0.87 -1.97 -14.89
CA LEU A 59 -2.29 -1.65 -14.94
C LEU A 59 -3.14 -2.69 -14.23
N GLN A 60 -2.77 -3.98 -14.26
CA GLN A 60 -3.59 -5.04 -13.67
C GLN A 60 -3.78 -4.87 -12.15
N GLY A 61 -2.69 -4.59 -11.42
CA GLY A 61 -2.76 -4.33 -9.97
C GLY A 61 -3.49 -3.03 -9.64
N THR A 62 -3.27 -1.99 -10.43
CA THR A 62 -3.93 -0.67 -10.26
C THR A 62 -5.44 -0.78 -10.50
N VAL A 63 -5.84 -1.48 -11.57
CA VAL A 63 -7.25 -1.71 -11.90
C VAL A 63 -7.91 -2.54 -10.83
N LEU A 64 -7.30 -3.64 -10.35
CA LEU A 64 -7.88 -4.44 -9.26
C LEU A 64 -8.04 -3.64 -7.96
N PHE A 65 -7.06 -2.79 -7.63
CA PHE A 65 -7.12 -1.93 -6.44
C PHE A 65 -8.26 -0.89 -6.55
N ILE A 66 -8.38 -0.23 -7.70
CA ILE A 66 -9.48 0.73 -7.95
C ILE A 66 -10.84 0.02 -7.99
N LEU A 67 -10.90 -1.17 -8.57
CA LEU A 67 -12.12 -1.98 -8.62
C LEU A 67 -12.55 -2.34 -7.19
N GLY A 68 -11.63 -2.84 -6.36
CA GLY A 68 -11.90 -3.15 -4.97
C GLY A 68 -12.40 -1.93 -4.19
N PHE A 69 -11.76 -0.77 -4.38
CA PHE A 69 -12.20 0.50 -3.79
C PHE A 69 -13.64 0.87 -4.18
N MET A 70 -13.99 0.71 -5.47
CA MET A 70 -15.37 0.92 -5.93
C MET A 70 -16.34 -0.05 -5.25
N PHE A 71 -15.99 -1.33 -5.11
CA PHE A 71 -16.83 -2.32 -4.42
C PHE A 71 -17.08 -1.96 -2.95
N ILE A 72 -16.08 -1.42 -2.24
CA ILE A 72 -16.25 -0.92 -0.86
C ILE A 72 -17.24 0.25 -0.83
N LEU A 73 -17.14 1.19 -1.78
CA LEU A 73 -18.05 2.34 -1.88
C LEU A 73 -19.51 1.90 -2.11
N TYR A 74 -19.72 0.93 -3.00
CA TYR A 74 -21.06 0.38 -3.28
C TYR A 74 -21.62 -0.51 -2.15
N GLY A 75 -20.85 -0.74 -1.08
CA GLY A 75 -21.30 -1.49 0.10
C GLY A 75 -20.99 -2.98 0.10
N PHE A 76 -20.33 -3.48 -0.93
CA PHE A 76 -19.80 -4.85 -0.99
C PHE A 76 -18.41 -4.91 -0.34
N VAL A 77 -18.35 -4.58 0.96
CA VAL A 77 -17.06 -4.37 1.66
C VAL A 77 -16.18 -5.61 1.66
N PHE A 78 -16.77 -6.81 1.81
CA PHE A 78 -16.02 -8.06 1.84
C PHE A 78 -15.37 -8.41 0.48
N LEU A 79 -16.12 -8.25 -0.62
CA LEU A 79 -15.60 -8.45 -1.97
C LEU A 79 -14.57 -7.37 -2.34
N GLY A 80 -14.86 -6.11 -1.98
CA GLY A 80 -13.95 -4.99 -2.19
C GLY A 80 -12.62 -5.18 -1.46
N PHE A 81 -12.66 -5.66 -0.22
CA PHE A 81 -11.47 -6.00 0.56
C PHE A 81 -10.60 -7.06 -0.12
N ILE A 82 -11.20 -8.17 -0.57
CA ILE A 82 -10.45 -9.24 -1.26
C ILE A 82 -9.79 -8.70 -2.53
N LEU A 83 -10.55 -7.98 -3.35
CA LEU A 83 -10.05 -7.36 -4.59
C LEU A 83 -8.91 -6.39 -4.33
N GLU A 84 -9.06 -5.54 -3.31
CA GLU A 84 -8.01 -4.61 -2.91
C GLU A 84 -6.75 -5.29 -2.42
N VAL A 85 -6.86 -6.30 -1.55
CA VAL A 85 -5.70 -7.04 -1.05
C VAL A 85 -4.96 -7.73 -2.20
N VAL A 86 -5.69 -8.29 -3.18
CA VAL A 86 -5.08 -8.89 -4.37
C VAL A 86 -4.42 -7.82 -5.24
N GLY A 87 -5.08 -6.69 -5.49
CA GLY A 87 -4.54 -5.56 -6.26
C GLY A 87 -3.29 -4.97 -5.61
N LEU A 88 -3.33 -4.75 -4.29
CA LEU A 88 -2.19 -4.32 -3.47
C LEU A 88 -1.05 -5.32 -3.52
N SER A 89 -1.34 -6.61 -3.42
CA SER A 89 -0.32 -7.65 -3.48
C SER A 89 0.38 -7.66 -4.84
N LEU A 90 -0.35 -7.45 -5.94
CA LEU A 90 0.22 -7.32 -7.28
C LEU A 90 1.08 -6.06 -7.43
N LEU A 91 0.59 -4.90 -6.97
CA LEU A 91 1.33 -3.62 -6.98
C LEU A 91 2.60 -3.68 -6.11
N LEU A 92 2.49 -4.33 -4.96
CA LEU A 92 3.61 -4.56 -4.07
C LEU A 92 4.58 -5.56 -4.70
N LYS A 93 4.14 -6.63 -5.37
CA LYS A 93 5.03 -7.68 -5.92
C LYS A 93 6.14 -7.13 -6.80
N GLU A 94 5.85 -6.14 -7.63
CA GLU A 94 6.86 -5.46 -8.43
C GLU A 94 7.74 -4.51 -7.61
N SER A 95 7.20 -3.95 -6.54
CA SER A 95 7.91 -3.06 -5.61
C SER A 95 8.66 -3.83 -4.50
N ILE A 96 8.42 -5.13 -4.31
CA ILE A 96 8.97 -6.01 -3.26
C ILE A 96 10.50 -5.96 -3.18
N PRO A 97 11.29 -6.04 -4.27
CA PRO A 97 12.75 -6.01 -4.13
C PRO A 97 13.25 -4.70 -3.51
N SER A 98 12.60 -3.57 -3.83
CA SER A 98 12.88 -2.29 -3.17
C SER A 98 12.31 -2.26 -1.75
N PHE A 99 11.10 -2.76 -1.54
CA PHE A 99 10.42 -2.76 -0.24
C PHE A 99 11.15 -3.62 0.80
N LYS A 100 11.55 -4.84 0.46
CA LYS A 100 12.34 -5.73 1.34
C LYS A 100 13.71 -5.14 1.66
N THR A 101 14.38 -4.55 0.68
CA THR A 101 15.71 -3.95 0.88
C THR A 101 15.62 -2.75 1.83
N ILE A 102 14.60 -1.89 1.67
CA ILE A 102 14.37 -0.74 2.55
C ILE A 102 13.89 -1.19 3.93
N LEU A 103 12.97 -2.16 4.02
CA LEU A 103 12.46 -2.69 5.28
C LEU A 103 13.58 -3.38 6.09
N LYS A 104 14.41 -4.19 5.43
CA LYS A 104 15.59 -4.82 6.05
C LYS A 104 16.60 -3.75 6.47
N GLY A 105 16.84 -2.73 5.67
CA GLY A 105 17.68 -1.58 6.05
C GLY A 105 17.15 -0.82 7.27
N LEU A 106 15.84 -0.65 7.38
CA LEU A 106 15.19 0.06 8.49
C LEU A 106 15.21 -0.77 9.80
N ILE A 107 14.90 -2.05 9.71
CA ILE A 107 14.91 -2.99 10.85
C ILE A 107 16.34 -3.26 11.31
N LEU A 108 17.24 -3.63 10.40
CA LEU A 108 18.63 -4.00 10.69
C LEU A 108 19.50 -2.79 11.02
N GLY A 109 19.28 -1.65 10.35
CA GLY A 109 19.99 -0.39 10.61
C GLY A 109 19.66 0.20 11.98
N ARG A 110 18.43 0.03 12.47
CA ARG A 110 18.07 0.38 13.86
C ARG A 110 18.63 -0.63 14.88
N ALA A 111 18.73 -1.91 14.53
CA ALA A 111 19.34 -2.92 15.40
C ALA A 111 20.84 -2.66 15.63
N LEU A 112 21.58 -2.29 14.58
CA LEU A 112 23.02 -2.01 14.68
C LEU A 112 23.32 -0.67 15.38
N LYS A 113 22.45 0.34 15.26
CA LYS A 113 22.62 1.62 15.97
C LYS A 113 22.36 1.52 17.48
N LYS A 114 21.79 0.41 17.96
CA LYS A 114 21.56 0.16 19.40
C LYS A 114 22.73 -0.56 20.09
N ILE A 115 23.75 -0.99 19.32
CA ILE A 115 24.90 -1.78 19.81
C ILE A 115 26.20 -0.94 19.84
N LYS A 116 26.17 0.30 19.35
CA LYS A 116 27.30 1.25 19.42
C LYS A 116 26.90 2.48 20.21
#